data_AF-A0A8H7SFS5-F1
#
_entry.id   AF-A0A8H7SFS5-F1
#
_cell.length_a   1.000
_cell.length_b   1.000
_cell.length_c   1.000
_cell.angle_alpha   90.00
_cell.angle_beta   90.00
_cell.angle_gamma   90.00
#
_symmetry.space_group_name_H-M   'P 1'
#
loop_
_entity.id
_entity.type
_entity.pdbx_description
1 polymer ?
#
loop_
_entity_poly.entity_id
_entity_poly.type
_entity_poly.pdbx_seq_one_letter_code
_entity_poly.pdbx_strand_id
1 'polypeptide(L)'
;ITTIWLSFFGSIVVGQTNKINYNVISNINNVDISMAVIVDNIPYPLGVAPESTILYTGSAPQAEKGYYYAMIRKNQKQNETLSILEHEPFMRQLPPSEHSNDGNNIGTPNEFYNRSKNAYEVTPIPQVLDPLPFIHRIESKLHKPGQIATIHIIGPQDQIDHMHDKSNQDIQVITNVTYISLDDVQTFTGVEFEISGRFSRESPKSSYNLKIPKQQKLYNYRRLKLRSMATDPSYIREDLGYKMLASAGVPTTYSSYVRLFINDEPIGLFGFIENFKNPWIRNEFANGDKNYDQGNLYQGKFTNAKAKFLGNRVSDLEYEGEKEWKYNLGQYNIKEVPSIGEPSYKPLIALTKFISEAPATNSSDSVDEWNKHFDMESVLRGVALEMVLGFGDGILAMSDNFYLYQESSTSERFIFILSDIDISMGSSNLIKQSLMTTGDWHTFAGDITKRPLMNKLLTVPLFQQRFDDLIKNLGNRLLNPQIINRVIDDTVAMITEDVAWDKSCKRVSKAAIISNANFAVLAKAFGLMKGYAIDDSTVRDFRKRSKADIPFQKAIDGPTGYKSVLGLKEFFTEKRKNIVTFYKI
;
A
#
# COMPACT_ATOMS: atom_id res chain seq x y z
N ILE A 1 -60.91 62.67 22.98
CA ILE A 1 -60.57 61.27 22.64
C ILE A 1 -59.61 61.34 21.47
N THR A 2 -58.32 61.25 21.75
CA THR A 2 -57.25 61.37 20.74
C THR A 2 -56.39 60.13 20.89
N THR A 3 -56.50 59.22 19.92
CA THR A 3 -55.90 57.89 19.94
C THR A 3 -54.43 57.97 19.56
N ILE A 4 -53.54 57.62 20.48
CA ILE A 4 -52.10 57.47 20.25
C ILE A 4 -51.87 56.09 19.61
N TRP A 5 -51.34 56.07 18.39
CA TRP A 5 -50.81 54.86 17.76
C TRP A 5 -49.39 54.63 18.28
N LEU A 6 -49.19 53.55 19.04
CA LEU A 6 -47.86 53.04 19.40
C LEU A 6 -47.40 52.08 18.29
N SER A 7 -46.41 52.49 17.51
CA SER A 7 -45.70 51.65 16.56
C SER A 7 -44.66 50.80 17.30
N PHE A 8 -44.90 49.50 17.44
CA PHE A 8 -43.87 48.55 17.85
C PHE A 8 -42.92 48.30 16.67
N PHE A 9 -41.73 48.90 16.71
CA PHE A 9 -40.59 48.40 15.93
C PHE A 9 -40.04 47.18 16.65
N GLY A 10 -40.44 45.99 16.19
CA GLY A 10 -39.74 44.75 16.52
C GLY A 10 -38.41 44.73 15.79
N SER A 11 -37.34 45.18 16.44
CA SER A 11 -35.97 44.94 16.00
C SER A 11 -35.71 43.43 16.12
N ILE A 12 -35.74 42.71 14.99
CA ILE A 12 -35.16 41.37 14.93
C ILE A 12 -33.66 41.57 15.15
N VAL A 13 -33.20 41.25 16.37
CA VAL A 13 -31.79 41.02 16.62
C VAL A 13 -31.43 39.75 15.87
N VAL A 14 -30.96 39.89 14.64
CA VAL A 14 -30.22 38.82 13.96
C VAL A 14 -28.92 38.72 14.74
N GLY A 15 -28.86 37.79 15.71
CA GLY A 15 -27.61 37.42 16.34
C GLY A 15 -26.60 37.10 15.24
N GLN A 16 -25.38 37.61 15.36
CA GLN A 16 -24.29 37.21 14.46
C GLN A 16 -24.10 35.70 14.61
N THR A 17 -24.73 34.91 13.74
CA THR A 17 -24.47 33.48 13.66
C THR A 17 -23.05 33.33 13.15
N ASN A 18 -22.15 32.76 13.97
CA ASN A 18 -20.81 32.42 13.53
C ASN A 18 -20.92 31.58 12.25
N LYS A 19 -20.39 32.11 11.15
CA LYS A 19 -20.34 31.38 9.88
C LYS A 19 -19.07 30.55 9.85
N ILE A 20 -19.20 29.34 9.31
CA ILE A 20 -18.10 28.41 9.12
C ILE A 20 -18.11 27.92 7.67
N ASN A 21 -16.99 27.36 7.20
CA ASN A 21 -16.92 26.74 5.89
C ASN A 21 -17.29 25.26 5.97
N TYR A 22 -18.10 24.78 5.04
CA TYR A 22 -18.45 23.36 4.90
C TYR A 22 -17.82 22.83 3.63
N ASN A 23 -17.14 21.67 3.71
CA ASN A 23 -16.40 21.07 2.60
C ASN A 23 -16.84 19.63 2.38
N VAL A 24 -17.25 19.29 1.16
CA VAL A 24 -17.66 17.93 0.78
C VAL A 24 -17.10 17.53 -0.57
N ILE A 25 -16.50 16.35 -0.61
CA ILE A 25 -16.07 15.65 -1.81
C ILE A 25 -17.26 14.84 -2.32
N SER A 26 -17.68 15.11 -3.54
CA SER A 26 -18.78 14.39 -4.20
C SER A 26 -18.52 14.26 -5.69
N ASN A 27 -18.91 13.13 -6.25
CA ASN A 27 -18.87 12.90 -7.69
C ASN A 27 -20.23 13.26 -8.28
N ILE A 28 -20.29 14.40 -8.99
CA ILE A 28 -21.49 14.83 -9.71
C ILE A 28 -21.15 14.95 -11.20
N ASN A 29 -21.44 13.89 -11.95
CA ASN A 29 -21.28 13.86 -13.41
C ASN A 29 -22.55 14.36 -14.13
N ASN A 30 -23.16 15.41 -13.59
CA ASN A 30 -24.33 16.07 -14.17
C ASN A 30 -24.23 17.58 -14.01
N VAL A 31 -24.20 18.29 -15.14
CA VAL A 31 -24.05 19.75 -15.17
C VAL A 31 -25.17 20.49 -14.45
N ASP A 32 -26.37 19.91 -14.34
CA ASP A 32 -27.54 20.50 -13.69
C ASP A 32 -27.60 20.25 -12.17
N ILE A 33 -26.68 19.45 -11.63
CA ILE A 33 -26.66 19.07 -10.21
C ILE A 33 -25.46 19.74 -9.51
N SER A 34 -25.64 20.15 -8.26
CA SER A 34 -24.60 20.66 -7.36
C SER A 34 -24.78 20.09 -5.95
N MET A 35 -23.88 20.46 -5.04
CA MET A 35 -24.01 20.17 -3.61
C MET A 35 -24.62 21.34 -2.84
N ALA A 36 -25.29 21.03 -1.75
CA ALA A 36 -25.65 21.94 -0.68
C ALA A 36 -25.31 21.30 0.67
N VAL A 37 -25.07 22.13 1.68
CA VAL A 37 -25.14 21.70 3.09
C VAL A 37 -26.50 22.10 3.63
N ILE A 38 -27.17 21.19 4.34
CA ILE A 38 -28.38 21.47 5.08
C ILE A 38 -27.99 21.66 6.54
N VAL A 39 -28.12 22.88 7.07
CA VAL A 39 -27.79 23.22 8.45
C VAL A 39 -29.07 23.52 9.20
N ASP A 40 -29.38 22.76 10.24
CA ASP A 40 -30.60 22.91 11.04
C ASP A 40 -31.89 22.98 10.18
N ASN A 41 -31.94 22.15 9.12
CA ASN A 41 -32.98 22.07 8.09
C ASN A 41 -33.04 23.23 7.08
N ILE A 42 -32.05 24.12 7.05
CA ILE A 42 -31.97 25.21 6.08
C ILE A 42 -30.89 24.87 5.03
N PRO A 43 -31.24 24.87 3.72
CA PRO A 43 -30.29 24.54 2.66
C PRO A 43 -29.39 25.74 2.30
N TYR A 44 -28.08 25.49 2.19
CA TYR A 44 -27.07 26.44 1.75
C TYR A 44 -26.29 25.82 0.57
N PRO A 45 -26.40 26.37 -0.66
CA PRO A 45 -25.66 25.87 -1.81
C PRO A 45 -24.15 25.96 -1.64
N LEU A 46 -23.43 24.94 -2.12
CA LEU A 46 -21.97 24.89 -2.15
C LEU A 46 -21.47 25.08 -3.59
N GLY A 47 -20.36 25.81 -3.73
CA GLY A 47 -19.66 26.00 -5.01
C GLY A 47 -18.54 24.99 -5.19
N VAL A 48 -18.11 24.76 -6.43
CA VAL A 48 -16.93 23.93 -6.72
C VAL A 48 -15.67 24.68 -6.28
N ALA A 49 -14.79 24.00 -5.55
CA ALA A 49 -13.51 24.53 -5.11
C ALA A 49 -12.53 24.62 -6.30
N PRO A 50 -11.67 25.66 -6.36
CA PRO A 50 -10.76 25.86 -7.50
C PRO A 50 -9.72 24.74 -7.67
N GLU A 51 -9.40 24.00 -6.61
CA GLU A 51 -8.39 22.94 -6.59
C GLU A 51 -8.88 21.61 -7.20
N SER A 52 -10.18 21.37 -7.21
CA SER A 52 -10.76 20.09 -7.66
C SER A 52 -12.24 20.22 -7.99
N THR A 53 -12.62 19.70 -9.16
CA THR A 53 -14.01 19.64 -9.65
C THR A 53 -14.94 18.77 -8.81
N ILE A 54 -14.39 17.87 -7.99
CA ILE A 54 -15.16 16.99 -7.09
C ILE A 54 -15.21 17.52 -5.65
N LEU A 55 -14.57 18.65 -5.34
CA LEU A 55 -14.61 19.28 -4.02
C LEU A 55 -15.59 20.46 -4.05
N TYR A 56 -16.57 20.45 -3.15
CA TYR A 56 -17.56 21.52 -3.00
C TYR A 56 -17.37 22.21 -1.66
N THR A 57 -17.36 23.54 -1.67
CA THR A 57 -17.13 24.38 -0.49
C THR A 57 -18.09 25.57 -0.45
N GLY A 58 -18.40 26.05 0.75
CA GLY A 58 -19.27 27.20 0.95
C GLY A 58 -19.44 27.57 2.41
N SER A 59 -19.86 28.81 2.66
CA SER A 59 -20.06 29.35 4.00
C SER A 59 -21.52 29.30 4.40
N ALA A 60 -21.79 28.74 5.58
CA ALA A 60 -23.12 28.69 6.20
C ALA A 60 -23.00 28.91 7.72
N PRO A 61 -24.11 29.17 8.44
CA PRO A 61 -24.09 29.20 9.90
C PRO A 61 -23.53 27.91 10.50
N GLN A 62 -22.91 28.04 11.66
CA GLN A 62 -22.55 26.90 12.50
C GLN A 62 -23.82 26.13 12.90
N ALA A 63 -23.87 24.82 12.65
CA ALA A 63 -25.01 23.99 13.02
C ALA A 63 -25.18 23.83 14.53
N GLU A 64 -26.40 24.01 15.04
CA GLU A 64 -26.74 23.81 16.46
C GLU A 64 -27.21 22.37 16.74
N LYS A 65 -27.98 21.77 15.84
CA LYS A 65 -28.52 20.40 15.97
C LYS A 65 -27.75 19.38 15.13
N GLY A 66 -27.17 19.84 14.04
CA GLY A 66 -26.40 19.04 13.09
C GLY A 66 -26.59 19.51 11.66
N TYR A 67 -25.85 18.87 10.75
CA TYR A 67 -25.92 19.16 9.33
C TYR A 67 -25.82 17.88 8.52
N TYR A 68 -26.15 17.94 7.23
CA TYR A 68 -25.90 16.87 6.28
C TYR A 68 -25.78 17.45 4.89
N TYR A 69 -25.13 16.71 3.99
CA TYR A 69 -24.99 17.15 2.61
C TYR A 69 -26.16 16.66 1.73
N ALA A 70 -26.47 17.45 0.71
CA ALA A 70 -27.54 17.16 -0.23
C ALA A 70 -27.12 17.48 -1.66
N MET A 71 -27.57 16.68 -2.61
CA MET A 71 -27.52 17.01 -4.04
C MET A 71 -28.74 17.87 -4.39
N ILE A 72 -28.50 18.97 -5.11
CA ILE A 72 -29.51 19.98 -5.50
C ILE A 72 -29.45 20.27 -6.99
N ARG A 73 -30.52 20.83 -7.57
CA ARG A 73 -30.52 21.33 -8.95
C ARG A 73 -29.94 22.77 -9.03
N LYS A 74 -28.98 23.04 -9.93
CA LYS A 74 -28.23 24.32 -10.04
C LYS A 74 -29.07 25.55 -10.40
N ASN A 75 -30.09 25.38 -11.24
CA ASN A 75 -30.82 26.50 -11.84
C ASN A 75 -32.19 26.68 -11.22
N GLN A 76 -32.23 27.22 -10.01
CA GLN A 76 -33.46 27.72 -9.42
C GLN A 76 -33.51 29.23 -9.53
N LYS A 77 -34.68 29.77 -9.89
CA LYS A 77 -34.87 31.22 -9.95
C LYS A 77 -34.63 31.81 -8.56
N GLN A 78 -34.10 33.04 -8.49
CA GLN A 78 -34.05 33.78 -7.24
C GLN A 78 -35.45 33.77 -6.59
N ASN A 79 -35.55 33.24 -5.36
CA ASN A 79 -36.77 33.02 -4.56
C ASN A 79 -37.52 31.68 -4.73
N GLU A 80 -37.00 30.70 -5.47
CA GLU A 80 -37.51 29.32 -5.43
C GLU A 80 -36.85 28.49 -4.32
N THR A 81 -37.61 27.60 -3.67
CA THR A 81 -37.10 26.70 -2.64
C THR A 81 -36.14 25.67 -3.24
N LEU A 82 -34.95 25.52 -2.63
CA LEU A 82 -33.92 24.53 -2.99
C LEU A 82 -34.48 23.11 -3.19
N SER A 83 -34.45 22.65 -4.44
CA SER A 83 -34.90 21.31 -4.83
C SER A 83 -33.83 20.29 -4.51
N ILE A 84 -33.98 19.66 -3.35
CA ILE A 84 -33.16 18.52 -2.91
C ILE A 84 -33.54 17.30 -3.74
N LEU A 85 -32.54 16.66 -4.37
CA LEU A 85 -32.71 15.45 -5.18
C LEU A 85 -32.44 14.19 -4.35
N GLU A 86 -31.34 14.23 -3.59
CA GLU A 86 -30.91 13.19 -2.66
C GLU A 86 -30.16 13.87 -1.51
N HIS A 87 -30.14 13.27 -0.34
CA HIS A 87 -29.36 13.73 0.79
C HIS A 87 -28.81 12.56 1.59
N GLU A 88 -27.76 12.81 2.39
CA GLU A 88 -27.20 11.78 3.25
C GLU A 88 -28.28 11.23 4.20
N PRO A 89 -28.32 9.91 4.44
CA PRO A 89 -29.34 9.28 5.29
C PRO A 89 -29.04 9.42 6.79
N PHE A 90 -28.03 10.21 7.16
CA PHE A 90 -27.56 10.44 8.52
C PHE A 90 -27.27 11.92 8.74
N MET A 91 -27.30 12.36 10.00
CA MET A 91 -26.85 13.70 10.38
C MET A 91 -25.41 13.66 10.87
N ARG A 92 -24.62 14.62 10.41
CA ARG A 92 -23.27 14.92 10.89
C ARG A 92 -23.34 15.85 12.09
N GLN A 93 -22.33 15.73 12.93
CA GLN A 93 -22.07 16.65 14.04
C GLN A 93 -20.85 17.48 13.70
N LEU A 94 -20.81 18.72 14.19
CA LEU A 94 -19.62 19.53 14.00
C LEU A 94 -18.42 18.86 14.70
N PRO A 95 -17.24 18.86 14.06
CA PRO A 95 -16.04 18.40 14.75
C PRO A 95 -15.80 19.27 15.98
N PRO A 96 -15.14 18.74 17.04
CA PRO A 96 -14.61 19.56 18.12
C PRO A 96 -13.79 20.74 17.55
N SER A 97 -13.80 21.87 18.23
CA SER A 97 -13.22 23.16 17.79
C SER A 97 -11.72 23.17 17.43
N GLU A 98 -11.04 22.03 17.54
CA GLU A 98 -9.62 21.84 17.28
C GLU A 98 -9.30 21.41 15.83
N HIS A 99 -10.30 21.08 15.01
CA HIS A 99 -10.13 20.78 13.58
C HIS A 99 -10.28 22.04 12.70
N SER A 100 -9.63 23.13 13.09
CA SER A 100 -9.56 24.33 12.25
C SER A 100 -8.58 24.09 11.09
N ASN A 101 -9.07 24.27 9.86
CA ASN A 101 -8.20 24.41 8.70
C ASN A 101 -7.41 25.72 8.91
N ASP A 102 -6.14 25.59 9.27
CA ASP A 102 -5.17 26.68 9.36
C ASP A 102 -5.54 27.81 10.32
N GLY A 103 -5.64 27.54 11.64
CA GLY A 103 -5.49 28.51 12.75
C GLY A 103 -6.43 29.73 12.81
N ASN A 104 -7.21 30.00 11.77
CA ASN A 104 -7.94 31.24 11.50
C ASN A 104 -9.25 30.99 10.72
N ASN A 105 -9.52 29.78 10.22
CA ASN A 105 -10.79 29.42 9.56
C ASN A 105 -11.51 28.30 10.32
N ILE A 106 -12.68 28.63 10.86
CA ILE A 106 -13.60 27.66 11.45
C ILE A 106 -14.33 26.96 10.29
N GLY A 107 -14.23 25.62 10.19
CA GLY A 107 -14.90 24.86 9.12
C GLY A 107 -14.88 23.36 9.33
N THR A 108 -15.65 22.63 8.53
CA THR A 108 -15.61 21.16 8.49
C THR A 108 -14.37 20.68 7.74
N PRO A 109 -13.86 19.47 8.05
CA PRO A 109 -12.85 18.79 7.22
C PRO A 109 -13.34 18.62 5.77
N ASN A 110 -12.47 18.18 4.87
CA ASN A 110 -12.88 17.71 3.55
C ASN A 110 -13.59 16.34 3.68
N GLU A 111 -14.90 16.39 3.92
CA GLU A 111 -15.71 15.19 4.15
C GLU A 111 -16.05 14.50 2.83
N PHE A 112 -16.32 13.21 2.85
CA PHE A 112 -16.73 12.49 1.64
C PHE A 112 -18.23 12.21 1.70
N TYR A 113 -18.97 12.60 0.66
CA TYR A 113 -20.42 12.43 0.60
C TYR A 113 -20.83 10.97 0.78
N ASN A 114 -21.82 10.71 1.64
CA ASN A 114 -22.26 9.36 2.00
C ASN A 114 -21.14 8.49 2.61
N ARG A 115 -20.23 9.10 3.39
CA ARG A 115 -19.39 8.41 4.39
C ARG A 115 -19.75 8.90 5.77
N SER A 116 -20.25 7.99 6.59
CA SER A 116 -20.81 8.31 7.90
C SER A 116 -19.76 8.74 8.92
N LYS A 117 -18.48 8.44 8.66
CA LYS A 117 -17.33 8.84 9.48
C LYS A 117 -16.17 9.32 8.60
N ASN A 118 -15.49 10.36 9.07
CA ASN A 118 -14.32 10.92 8.40
C ASN A 118 -13.00 10.29 8.89
N ALA A 119 -12.95 9.93 10.17
CA ALA A 119 -11.80 9.34 10.82
C ALA A 119 -12.21 8.16 11.72
N TYR A 120 -11.30 7.22 11.89
CA TYR A 120 -11.48 6.00 12.67
C TYR A 120 -10.33 5.85 13.66
N GLU A 121 -10.65 5.41 14.87
CA GLU A 121 -9.61 4.92 15.78
C GLU A 121 -9.19 3.53 15.31
N VAL A 122 -7.95 3.42 14.85
CA VAL A 122 -7.38 2.14 14.41
C VAL A 122 -6.30 1.73 15.38
N THR A 123 -6.46 0.56 16.00
CA THR A 123 -5.47 -0.02 16.90
C THR A 123 -4.12 -0.14 16.17
N PRO A 124 -3.03 0.44 16.69
CA PRO A 124 -1.72 0.28 16.10
C PRO A 124 -1.17 -1.13 16.40
N ILE A 125 -0.31 -1.64 15.51
CA ILE A 125 0.51 -2.81 15.83
C ILE A 125 1.62 -2.34 16.77
N PRO A 126 1.76 -2.91 17.98
CA PRO A 126 2.85 -2.53 18.88
C PRO A 126 4.22 -2.76 18.25
N GLN A 127 5.20 -1.91 18.54
CA GLN A 127 6.59 -2.17 18.15
C GLN A 127 7.07 -3.47 18.83
N VAL A 128 7.51 -4.44 18.05
CA VAL A 128 7.99 -5.74 18.55
C VAL A 128 9.50 -5.75 18.72
N LEU A 129 10.23 -5.15 17.78
CA LEU A 129 11.68 -4.98 17.84
C LEU A 129 12.02 -3.53 17.55
N ASP A 130 13.02 -2.97 18.22
CA ASP A 130 13.47 -1.61 17.91
C ASP A 130 13.87 -1.48 16.42
N PRO A 131 13.59 -0.32 15.79
CA PRO A 131 14.09 -0.03 14.45
C PRO A 131 15.59 -0.26 14.35
N LEU A 132 16.04 -0.84 13.24
CA LEU A 132 17.46 -1.05 13.01
C LEU A 132 18.22 0.29 13.03
N PRO A 133 19.46 0.33 13.55
CA PRO A 133 20.14 1.59 13.85
C PRO A 133 20.34 2.53 12.65
N PHE A 134 20.39 1.99 11.43
CA PHE A 134 20.53 2.76 10.19
C PHE A 134 19.22 3.37 9.70
N ILE A 135 18.08 3.07 10.32
CA ILE A 135 16.77 3.66 9.98
C ILE A 135 16.67 5.02 10.65
N HIS A 136 16.68 6.07 9.85
CA HIS A 136 16.51 7.46 10.26
C HIS A 136 15.39 8.07 9.44
N ARG A 137 14.18 7.54 9.63
CA ARG A 137 13.02 7.90 8.80
C ARG A 137 12.51 9.29 9.14
N ILE A 138 12.12 10.05 8.12
CA ILE A 138 11.42 11.33 8.30
C ILE A 138 10.05 11.15 8.97
N GLU A 139 9.59 12.17 9.66
CA GLU A 139 8.16 12.32 9.96
C GLU A 139 7.40 12.81 8.73
N SER A 140 6.24 12.21 8.46
CA SER A 140 5.41 12.56 7.30
C SER A 140 3.92 12.41 7.59
N LYS A 141 3.12 13.31 7.02
CA LYS A 141 1.64 13.28 7.06
C LYS A 141 1.03 12.44 5.93
N LEU A 142 1.84 11.74 5.13
CA LEU A 142 1.38 10.99 3.95
C LEU A 142 0.43 9.83 4.31
N HIS A 143 0.76 9.11 5.38
CA HIS A 143 0.03 7.92 5.82
C HIS A 143 -0.57 8.16 7.21
N LYS A 144 -1.59 9.05 7.30
CA LYS A 144 -2.34 9.27 8.54
C LYS A 144 -3.18 8.04 8.88
N PRO A 145 -2.99 7.39 10.04
CA PRO A 145 -3.82 6.27 10.47
C PRO A 145 -5.29 6.68 10.59
N GLY A 146 -6.21 5.75 10.31
CA GLY A 146 -7.64 5.97 10.52
C GLY A 146 -8.31 6.91 9.52
N GLN A 147 -7.60 7.36 8.48
CA GLN A 147 -8.12 8.28 7.47
C GLN A 147 -7.93 7.70 6.06
N ILE A 148 -8.88 8.03 5.18
CA ILE A 148 -8.83 7.68 3.75
C ILE A 148 -8.89 8.97 2.96
N ALA A 149 -7.77 9.35 2.35
CA ALA A 149 -7.69 10.53 1.50
C ALA A 149 -8.30 10.28 0.12
N THR A 150 -8.48 11.33 -0.67
CA THR A 150 -8.92 11.26 -2.07
C THR A 150 -7.80 11.73 -2.98
N ILE A 151 -7.55 11.00 -4.06
CA ILE A 151 -6.69 11.43 -5.16
C ILE A 151 -7.57 11.66 -6.39
N HIS A 152 -7.50 12.87 -6.92
CA HIS A 152 -8.22 13.28 -8.10
C HIS A 152 -7.23 13.59 -9.23
N ILE A 153 -7.30 12.82 -10.32
CA ILE A 153 -6.40 12.95 -11.47
C ILE A 153 -7.18 13.53 -12.65
N ILE A 154 -6.67 14.60 -13.24
CA ILE A 154 -7.20 15.22 -14.46
C ILE A 154 -6.14 15.17 -15.56
N GLY A 155 -6.51 14.67 -16.75
CA GLY A 155 -5.62 14.61 -17.91
C GLY A 155 -6.34 14.38 -19.24
N PRO A 156 -5.60 14.36 -20.35
CA PRO A 156 -6.18 14.13 -21.69
C PRO A 156 -6.86 12.76 -21.77
N GLN A 157 -8.18 12.74 -21.99
CA GLN A 157 -8.98 11.51 -21.96
C GLN A 157 -8.51 10.49 -23.00
N ASP A 158 -8.17 10.94 -24.21
CA ASP A 158 -7.67 10.10 -25.31
C ASP A 158 -6.37 9.37 -24.94
N GLN A 159 -5.45 10.03 -24.23
CA GLN A 159 -4.20 9.43 -23.78
C GLN A 159 -4.40 8.45 -22.63
N ILE A 160 -5.31 8.77 -21.70
CA ILE A 160 -5.70 7.87 -20.60
C ILE A 160 -6.34 6.60 -21.17
N ASP A 161 -7.30 6.74 -22.08
CA ASP A 161 -7.95 5.62 -22.76
C ASP A 161 -6.92 4.78 -23.52
N HIS A 162 -5.98 5.42 -24.23
CA HIS A 162 -4.90 4.72 -24.93
C HIS A 162 -4.01 3.91 -23.96
N MET A 163 -3.64 4.50 -22.82
CA MET A 163 -2.86 3.84 -21.78
C MET A 163 -3.60 2.60 -21.23
N HIS A 164 -4.91 2.70 -20.98
CA HIS A 164 -5.72 1.58 -20.49
C HIS A 164 -5.95 0.50 -21.54
N ASP A 165 -6.13 0.87 -22.81
CA ASP A 165 -6.29 -0.06 -23.94
C ASP A 165 -5.00 -0.82 -24.27
N LYS A 166 -3.84 -0.24 -23.95
CA LYS A 166 -2.51 -0.83 -24.11
C LYS A 166 -1.86 -1.11 -22.77
N SER A 167 -2.61 -1.71 -21.84
CA SER A 167 -2.18 -1.91 -20.45
C SER A 167 -0.87 -2.69 -20.27
N ASN A 168 -0.41 -3.44 -21.28
CA ASN A 168 0.87 -4.15 -21.28
C ASN A 168 2.07 -3.33 -21.79
N GLN A 169 1.88 -2.07 -22.18
CA GLN A 169 2.92 -1.15 -22.64
C GLN A 169 3.23 -0.09 -21.59
N ASP A 170 4.48 0.36 -21.53
CA ASP A 170 4.91 1.45 -20.65
C ASP A 170 4.53 2.81 -21.26
N ILE A 171 3.25 3.16 -21.16
CA ILE A 171 2.69 4.43 -21.63
C ILE A 171 2.53 5.37 -20.44
N GLN A 172 3.10 6.56 -20.58
CA GLN A 172 3.07 7.62 -19.59
C GLN A 172 2.21 8.77 -20.09
N VAL A 173 1.26 9.21 -19.26
CA VAL A 173 0.39 10.36 -19.51
C VAL A 173 0.76 11.49 -18.55
N ILE A 174 0.79 12.72 -19.05
CA ILE A 174 1.02 13.90 -18.22
C ILE A 174 -0.32 14.42 -17.71
N THR A 175 -0.45 14.55 -16.39
CA THR A 175 -1.70 14.84 -15.68
C THR A 175 -1.51 15.91 -14.61
N ASN A 176 -2.63 16.45 -14.14
CA ASN A 176 -2.71 17.19 -12.88
C ASN A 176 -3.29 16.25 -11.81
N VAL A 177 -2.78 16.34 -10.59
CA VAL A 177 -3.20 15.51 -9.47
C VAL A 177 -3.50 16.38 -8.27
N THR A 178 -4.70 16.25 -7.70
CA THR A 178 -5.07 16.86 -6.43
C THR A 178 -5.16 15.77 -5.36
N TYR A 179 -4.40 15.92 -4.28
CA TYR A 179 -4.50 15.11 -3.07
C TYR A 179 -5.34 15.86 -2.04
N ILE A 180 -6.44 15.24 -1.61
CA ILE A 180 -7.43 15.83 -0.70
C ILE A 180 -7.48 14.94 0.55
N SER A 181 -6.84 15.37 1.63
CA SER A 181 -7.01 14.77 2.96
C SER A 181 -8.09 15.50 3.74
N LEU A 182 -8.41 15.03 4.95
CA LEU A 182 -9.38 15.70 5.82
C LEU A 182 -9.03 17.18 6.08
N ASP A 183 -7.74 17.50 6.21
CA ASP A 183 -7.31 18.81 6.72
C ASP A 183 -6.48 19.61 5.69
N ASP A 184 -6.27 19.08 4.48
CA ASP A 184 -5.30 19.63 3.53
C ASP A 184 -5.65 19.25 2.08
N VAL A 185 -5.44 20.18 1.16
CA VAL A 185 -5.62 20.03 -0.29
C VAL A 185 -4.35 20.47 -1.00
N GLN A 186 -3.67 19.54 -1.66
CA GLN A 186 -2.44 19.82 -2.41
C GLN A 186 -2.62 19.46 -3.88
N THR A 187 -2.34 20.41 -4.76
CA THR A 187 -2.43 20.24 -6.22
C THR A 187 -1.05 20.19 -6.85
N PHE A 188 -0.88 19.26 -7.78
CA PHE A 188 0.35 19.02 -8.51
C PHE A 188 0.09 19.07 -10.00
N THR A 189 0.96 19.75 -10.75
CA THR A 189 0.89 19.85 -12.21
C THR A 189 2.04 19.11 -12.88
N GLY A 190 1.82 18.58 -14.08
CA GLY A 190 2.85 17.87 -14.83
C GLY A 190 3.25 16.53 -14.23
N VAL A 191 2.32 15.87 -13.52
CA VAL A 191 2.53 14.56 -12.91
C VAL A 191 2.55 13.48 -13.99
N GLU A 192 3.60 12.68 -14.02
CA GLU A 192 3.67 11.51 -14.87
C GLU A 192 2.82 10.39 -14.24
N PHE A 193 1.79 9.96 -14.97
CA PHE A 193 0.83 8.93 -14.59
C PHE A 193 0.95 7.75 -15.55
N GLU A 194 1.15 6.55 -15.01
CA GLU A 194 1.30 5.33 -15.80
C GLU A 194 0.71 4.11 -15.08
N ILE A 195 0.33 3.08 -15.84
CA ILE A 195 -0.03 1.78 -15.27
C ILE A 195 1.23 1.10 -14.70
N SER A 196 1.12 0.51 -13.52
CA SER A 196 2.23 -0.12 -12.80
C SER A 196 2.15 -1.64 -12.70
N GLY A 197 3.30 -2.23 -12.39
CA GLY A 197 3.48 -3.67 -12.22
C GLY A 197 3.72 -4.41 -13.53
N ARG A 198 3.77 -5.74 -13.45
CA ARG A 198 4.04 -6.63 -14.58
C ARG A 198 2.80 -7.47 -14.87
N PHE A 199 2.45 -8.32 -13.93
CA PHE A 199 1.33 -9.24 -14.07
C PHE A 199 -0.01 -8.62 -13.65
N SER A 200 0.03 -7.66 -12.72
CA SER A 200 -1.13 -6.84 -12.33
C SER A 200 -1.74 -6.06 -13.49
N ARG A 201 -1.00 -5.88 -14.61
CA ARG A 201 -1.49 -5.25 -15.85
C ARG A 201 -2.55 -6.07 -16.58
N GLU A 202 -2.68 -7.34 -16.21
CA GLU A 202 -3.73 -8.25 -16.69
C GLU A 202 -4.98 -8.25 -15.77
N SER A 203 -5.03 -7.34 -14.79
CA SER A 203 -6.20 -7.14 -13.93
C SER A 203 -7.17 -6.13 -14.55
N PRO A 204 -8.50 -6.36 -14.48
CA PRO A 204 -9.49 -5.34 -14.83
C PRO A 204 -9.33 -4.04 -14.02
N LYS A 205 -8.83 -4.15 -12.78
CA LYS A 205 -8.46 -3.01 -11.94
C LYS A 205 -6.95 -2.84 -11.96
N SER A 206 -6.47 -1.85 -12.72
CA SER A 206 -5.05 -1.53 -12.86
C SER A 206 -4.46 -0.89 -11.61
N SER A 207 -3.18 -1.13 -11.34
CA SER A 207 -2.39 -0.35 -10.38
C SER A 207 -1.67 0.78 -11.14
N TYR A 208 -1.27 1.85 -10.45
CA TYR A 208 -0.67 3.02 -11.09
C TYR A 208 0.58 3.53 -10.37
N ASN A 209 1.50 4.15 -11.10
CA ASN A 209 2.56 4.96 -10.53
C ASN A 209 2.23 6.44 -10.74
N LEU A 210 2.56 7.25 -9.73
CA LEU A 210 2.55 8.71 -9.81
C LEU A 210 3.98 9.22 -9.62
N LYS A 211 4.47 10.02 -10.56
CA LYS A 211 5.69 10.80 -10.39
C LYS A 211 5.37 12.29 -10.45
N ILE A 212 5.43 12.90 -9.29
CA ILE A 212 5.36 14.34 -9.12
C ILE A 212 6.71 14.96 -9.57
N PRO A 213 6.71 16.10 -10.31
CA PRO A 213 7.93 16.80 -10.72
C PRO A 213 8.86 17.14 -9.55
N LYS A 214 10.17 17.29 -9.81
CA LYS A 214 11.18 17.39 -8.74
C LYS A 214 10.96 18.57 -7.78
N GLN A 215 10.37 19.66 -8.28
CA GLN A 215 10.13 20.92 -7.58
C GLN A 215 8.91 20.85 -6.66
N GLN A 216 8.06 19.83 -6.83
CA GLN A 216 6.85 19.62 -6.07
C GLN A 216 6.96 18.32 -5.27
N LYS A 217 6.31 18.23 -4.12
CA LYS A 217 6.31 17.02 -3.28
C LYS A 217 5.02 16.94 -2.48
N LEU A 218 4.49 15.74 -2.33
CA LEU A 218 3.44 15.42 -1.37
C LEU A 218 4.11 14.90 -0.10
N TYR A 219 4.13 15.71 0.96
CA TYR A 219 4.73 15.38 2.27
C TYR A 219 6.12 14.73 2.17
N ASN A 220 7.04 15.39 1.44
CA ASN A 220 8.40 14.94 1.14
C ASN A 220 8.57 13.78 0.15
N TYR A 221 7.49 13.23 -0.40
CA TYR A 221 7.52 12.20 -1.43
C TYR A 221 7.10 12.73 -2.80
N ARG A 222 7.57 12.06 -3.85
CA ARG A 222 7.20 12.38 -5.24
C ARG A 222 7.00 11.14 -6.12
N ARG A 223 7.34 9.95 -5.61
CA ARG A 223 7.24 8.66 -6.31
C ARG A 223 6.29 7.82 -5.48
N LEU A 224 5.06 7.69 -5.93
CA LEU A 224 3.98 7.05 -5.20
C LEU A 224 3.38 5.95 -6.07
N LYS A 225 2.75 4.96 -5.43
CA LYS A 225 2.09 3.86 -6.14
C LYS A 225 0.68 3.66 -5.59
N LEU A 226 -0.27 3.53 -6.50
CA LEU A 226 -1.66 3.17 -6.24
C LEU A 226 -1.82 1.67 -6.51
N ARG A 227 -1.97 0.88 -5.46
CA ARG A 227 -2.14 -0.57 -5.46
C ARG A 227 -3.62 -0.91 -5.67
N SER A 228 -3.91 -1.65 -6.73
CA SER A 228 -5.30 -2.07 -7.06
C SER A 228 -5.93 -3.01 -6.02
N MET A 229 -5.10 -3.76 -5.29
CA MET A 229 -5.49 -4.85 -4.37
C MET A 229 -6.33 -5.95 -5.04
N ALA A 230 -6.28 -6.06 -6.37
CA ALA A 230 -7.23 -6.87 -7.15
C ALA A 230 -7.19 -8.38 -6.83
N THR A 231 -6.09 -8.89 -6.27
CA THR A 231 -5.89 -10.30 -5.92
C THR A 231 -6.22 -10.62 -4.47
N ASP A 232 -6.44 -9.60 -3.64
CA ASP A 232 -6.71 -9.70 -2.22
C ASP A 232 -8.19 -9.36 -1.91
N PRO A 233 -9.05 -10.37 -1.71
CA PRO A 233 -10.46 -10.14 -1.39
C PRO A 233 -10.67 -9.50 0.00
N SER A 234 -9.63 -9.43 0.84
CA SER A 234 -9.67 -8.73 2.14
C SER A 234 -9.24 -7.27 2.07
N TYR A 235 -8.63 -6.80 0.97
CA TYR A 235 -8.09 -5.44 0.83
C TYR A 235 -7.01 -5.05 1.88
N ILE A 236 -6.61 -5.95 2.79
CA ILE A 236 -5.87 -5.61 4.01
C ILE A 236 -4.46 -6.19 4.02
N ARG A 237 -4.17 -7.27 3.27
CA ARG A 237 -2.92 -8.03 3.42
C ARG A 237 -1.68 -7.19 3.19
N GLU A 238 -1.63 -6.42 2.10
CA GLU A 238 -0.43 -5.63 1.81
C GLU A 238 -0.23 -4.51 2.85
N ASP A 239 -1.30 -3.82 3.25
CA ASP A 239 -1.26 -2.78 4.28
C ASP A 239 -0.83 -3.32 5.65
N LEU A 240 -1.41 -4.45 6.05
CA LEU A 240 -1.08 -5.10 7.30
C LEU A 240 0.35 -5.65 7.29
N GLY A 241 0.80 -6.20 6.16
CA GLY A 241 2.16 -6.68 5.98
C GLY A 241 3.18 -5.57 6.20
N TYR A 242 3.00 -4.40 5.58
CA TYR A 242 3.90 -3.26 5.77
C TYR A 242 3.90 -2.73 7.21
N LYS A 243 2.75 -2.68 7.88
CA LYS A 243 2.67 -2.32 9.31
C LYS A 243 3.42 -3.33 10.19
N MET A 244 3.36 -4.62 9.88
CA MET A 244 4.10 -5.67 10.59
C MET A 244 5.60 -5.60 10.35
N LEU A 245 6.04 -5.26 9.13
CA LEU A 245 7.45 -4.99 8.84
C LEU A 245 7.98 -3.82 9.67
N ALA A 246 7.25 -2.71 9.72
CA ALA A 246 7.62 -1.54 10.53
C ALA A 246 7.71 -1.90 12.03
N SER A 247 6.74 -2.66 12.54
CA SER A 247 6.73 -3.17 13.93
C SER A 247 7.92 -4.10 14.24
N ALA A 248 8.44 -4.83 13.24
CA ALA A 248 9.64 -5.65 13.38
C ALA A 248 10.95 -4.85 13.21
N GLY A 249 10.86 -3.53 13.02
CA GLY A 249 11.99 -2.62 12.97
C GLY A 249 12.87 -2.77 11.73
N VAL A 250 12.34 -3.33 10.63
CA VAL A 250 13.05 -3.43 9.34
C VAL A 250 12.67 -2.26 8.43
N PRO A 251 13.55 -1.83 7.51
CA PRO A 251 13.21 -0.78 6.55
C PRO A 251 12.04 -1.20 5.67
N THR A 252 11.07 -0.31 5.49
CA THR A 252 9.86 -0.60 4.72
C THR A 252 9.20 0.66 4.18
N THR A 253 8.31 0.51 3.20
CA THR A 253 7.34 1.57 2.89
C THR A 253 6.18 1.53 3.88
N TYR A 254 5.54 2.68 4.08
CA TYR A 254 4.28 2.78 4.81
C TYR A 254 3.12 2.73 3.82
N SER A 255 1.96 2.36 4.34
CA SER A 255 0.75 2.16 3.57
C SER A 255 -0.45 2.87 4.20
N SER A 256 -1.34 3.36 3.35
CA SER A 256 -2.67 3.81 3.70
C SER A 256 -3.64 3.53 2.54
N TYR A 257 -4.86 4.05 2.62
CA TYR A 257 -5.85 3.92 1.56
C TYR A 257 -6.18 5.28 0.94
N VAL A 258 -6.53 5.26 -0.35
CA VAL A 258 -7.05 6.42 -1.06
C VAL A 258 -8.25 6.06 -1.92
N ARG A 259 -9.20 6.99 -2.04
CA ARG A 259 -10.27 6.97 -3.04
C ARG A 259 -9.72 7.61 -4.31
N LEU A 260 -9.81 6.90 -5.44
CA LEU A 260 -9.25 7.38 -6.71
C LEU A 260 -10.35 7.82 -7.67
N PHE A 261 -10.15 9.00 -8.25
CA PHE A 261 -10.92 9.54 -9.37
C PHE A 261 -9.97 9.89 -10.51
N ILE A 262 -10.38 9.56 -11.74
CA ILE A 262 -9.68 9.96 -12.96
C ILE A 262 -10.70 10.61 -13.88
N ASN A 263 -10.47 11.86 -14.28
CA ASN A 263 -11.37 12.67 -15.11
C ASN A 263 -12.82 12.62 -14.60
N ASP A 264 -13.00 12.99 -13.33
CA ASP A 264 -14.30 12.96 -12.63
C ASP A 264 -14.99 11.59 -12.59
N GLU A 265 -14.35 10.49 -12.99
CA GLU A 265 -14.92 9.14 -12.90
C GLU A 265 -14.35 8.37 -11.69
N PRO A 266 -15.20 7.70 -10.90
CA PRO A 266 -14.76 6.95 -9.73
C PRO A 266 -14.08 5.64 -10.15
N ILE A 267 -12.83 5.45 -9.75
CA ILE A 267 -12.05 4.24 -10.07
C ILE A 267 -12.09 3.24 -8.91
N GLY A 268 -12.22 3.72 -7.68
CA GLY A 268 -12.45 2.91 -6.49
C GLY A 268 -11.43 3.13 -5.37
N LEU A 269 -11.32 2.14 -4.47
CA LEU A 269 -10.44 2.14 -3.30
C LEU A 269 -9.08 1.55 -3.66
N PHE A 270 -7.99 2.25 -3.34
CA PHE A 270 -6.63 1.83 -3.64
C PHE A 270 -5.77 1.80 -2.37
N GLY A 271 -4.86 0.84 -2.31
CA GLY A 271 -3.73 0.93 -1.38
C GLY A 271 -2.78 2.02 -1.89
N PHE A 272 -2.24 2.80 -0.98
CA PHE A 272 -1.37 3.93 -1.29
C PHE A 272 -0.05 3.73 -0.57
N ILE A 273 1.04 3.62 -1.33
CA ILE A 273 2.37 3.38 -0.80
C ILE A 273 3.40 4.31 -1.44
N GLU A 274 4.53 4.47 -0.76
CA GLU A 274 5.70 5.10 -1.33
C GLU A 274 6.41 4.11 -2.27
N ASN A 275 7.03 4.61 -3.32
CA ASN A 275 7.86 3.78 -4.18
C ASN A 275 9.29 3.77 -3.64
N PHE A 276 9.96 2.60 -3.63
CA PHE A 276 11.39 2.43 -3.27
C PHE A 276 12.31 3.09 -4.31
N LYS A 277 12.23 4.42 -4.37
CA LYS A 277 12.87 5.31 -5.35
C LYS A 277 13.09 6.67 -4.72
N ASN A 278 14.07 7.44 -5.20
CA ASN A 278 14.35 8.78 -4.66
C ASN A 278 13.08 9.66 -4.68
N PRO A 279 12.62 10.17 -3.51
CA PRO A 279 13.40 10.38 -2.28
C PRO A 279 13.27 9.34 -1.17
N TRP A 280 12.57 8.21 -1.36
CA TRP A 280 12.34 7.20 -0.33
C TRP A 280 13.62 6.80 0.42
N ILE A 281 14.71 6.52 -0.29
CA ILE A 281 15.98 6.07 0.31
C ILE A 281 16.49 7.07 1.37
N ARG A 282 16.70 8.34 1.01
CA ARG A 282 17.14 9.35 1.98
C ARG A 282 16.06 9.68 3.02
N ASN A 283 14.79 9.53 2.67
CA ASN A 283 13.69 9.73 3.62
C ASN A 283 13.67 8.62 4.67
N GLU A 284 14.15 7.42 4.36
CA GLU A 284 14.20 6.26 5.27
C GLU A 284 15.51 6.19 6.06
N PHE A 285 16.64 6.48 5.43
CA PHE A 285 17.97 6.24 6.02
C PHE A 285 18.70 7.51 6.46
N ALA A 286 18.20 8.70 6.12
CA ALA A 286 18.96 9.94 6.29
C ALA A 286 18.11 11.16 6.66
N ASN A 287 16.93 10.95 7.24
CA ASN A 287 16.00 12.00 7.65
C ASN A 287 15.75 13.06 6.55
N GLY A 288 15.70 12.61 5.29
CA GLY A 288 15.45 13.45 4.13
C GLY A 288 16.65 14.28 3.64
N ASP A 289 17.87 14.05 4.15
CA ASP A 289 19.07 14.78 3.74
C ASP A 289 19.33 14.64 2.23
N LYS A 290 19.39 15.78 1.54
CA LYS A 290 19.61 15.83 0.10
C LYS A 290 21.05 15.52 -0.29
N ASN A 291 22.00 15.62 0.65
CA ASN A 291 23.41 15.33 0.47
C ASN A 291 23.77 13.90 0.88
N TYR A 292 22.77 13.08 1.24
CA TYR A 292 22.98 11.68 1.60
C TYR A 292 23.73 10.92 0.51
N ASP A 293 24.81 10.25 0.91
CA ASP A 293 25.61 9.41 0.02
C ASP A 293 24.88 8.09 -0.25
N GLN A 294 23.95 8.12 -1.20
CA GLN A 294 23.13 7.00 -1.60
C GLN A 294 23.93 5.93 -2.38
N GLY A 295 23.77 4.65 -2.04
CA GLY A 295 24.29 3.54 -2.83
C GLY A 295 23.36 3.01 -3.91
N ASN A 296 23.77 1.92 -4.57
CA ASN A 296 22.89 1.22 -5.51
C ASN A 296 21.70 0.58 -4.78
N LEU A 297 20.51 0.66 -5.39
CA LEU A 297 19.35 -0.11 -4.97
C LEU A 297 19.02 -1.16 -6.03
N TYR A 298 19.21 -2.44 -5.71
CA TYR A 298 18.87 -3.55 -6.60
C TYR A 298 17.50 -4.12 -6.22
N GLN A 299 16.64 -4.36 -7.20
CA GLN A 299 15.41 -5.13 -7.02
C GLN A 299 15.64 -6.57 -7.50
N GLY A 300 15.37 -7.56 -6.64
CA GLY A 300 15.25 -8.96 -7.01
C GLY A 300 13.94 -9.21 -7.74
N LYS A 301 13.99 -10.01 -8.80
CA LYS A 301 12.86 -10.46 -9.62
C LYS A 301 13.02 -11.93 -9.94
N PHE A 302 11.93 -12.70 -9.84
CA PHE A 302 11.97 -14.15 -10.06
C PHE A 302 12.70 -14.50 -11.36
N THR A 303 12.14 -14.17 -12.52
CA THR A 303 12.83 -14.36 -13.80
C THR A 303 12.10 -13.68 -14.97
N ASN A 304 12.69 -13.71 -16.16
CA ASN A 304 12.06 -13.37 -17.43
C ASN A 304 12.53 -14.31 -18.56
N ALA A 305 11.95 -14.18 -19.76
CA ALA A 305 12.25 -15.06 -20.89
C ALA A 305 13.74 -15.07 -21.28
N LYS A 306 14.43 -13.91 -21.20
CA LYS A 306 15.86 -13.76 -21.52
C LYS A 306 16.75 -14.44 -20.46
N ALA A 307 16.49 -14.17 -19.17
CA ALA A 307 17.19 -14.81 -18.05
C ALA A 307 17.05 -16.34 -18.09
N LYS A 308 15.88 -16.81 -18.54
CA LYS A 308 15.59 -18.23 -18.70
C LYS A 308 16.35 -18.87 -19.86
N PHE A 309 16.32 -18.28 -21.05
CA PHE A 309 16.97 -18.82 -22.25
C PHE A 309 18.50 -18.91 -22.12
N LEU A 310 19.12 -17.95 -21.42
CA LEU A 310 20.58 -17.82 -21.34
C LEU A 310 21.22 -18.48 -20.10
N GLY A 311 20.45 -19.22 -19.29
CA GLY A 311 21.01 -19.92 -18.12
C GLY A 311 20.05 -20.26 -16.98
N ASN A 312 18.73 -20.13 -17.17
CA ASN A 312 17.74 -20.38 -16.12
C ASN A 312 17.95 -19.55 -14.84
N ARG A 313 18.26 -18.26 -14.99
CA ARG A 313 18.62 -17.39 -13.85
C ARG A 313 17.43 -16.82 -13.10
N VAL A 314 17.62 -16.70 -11.79
CA VAL A 314 16.71 -16.11 -10.82
C VAL A 314 17.47 -15.21 -9.85
N SER A 315 16.76 -14.40 -9.04
CA SER A 315 17.41 -13.60 -7.99
C SER A 315 17.46 -14.31 -6.64
N ASP A 316 18.20 -15.42 -6.56
CA ASP A 316 18.37 -16.22 -5.34
C ASP A 316 19.71 -16.01 -4.62
N LEU A 317 20.48 -15.01 -5.07
CA LEU A 317 21.82 -14.64 -4.59
C LEU A 317 22.92 -15.68 -4.86
N GLU A 318 22.74 -16.55 -5.87
CA GLU A 318 23.81 -17.42 -6.34
C GLU A 318 24.98 -16.61 -6.94
N TYR A 319 26.22 -17.01 -6.64
CA TYR A 319 27.40 -16.45 -7.28
C TYR A 319 27.57 -17.02 -8.69
N GLU A 320 27.32 -16.17 -9.67
CA GLU A 320 27.32 -16.51 -11.09
C GLU A 320 28.68 -16.24 -11.76
N GLY A 321 29.70 -15.82 -11.01
CA GLY A 321 31.00 -15.39 -11.54
C GLY A 321 31.09 -13.88 -11.83
N GLU A 322 32.26 -13.44 -12.28
CA GLU A 322 32.66 -12.01 -12.32
C GLU A 322 32.03 -11.15 -13.43
N LYS A 323 31.18 -11.71 -14.29
CA LYS A 323 30.66 -10.98 -15.47
C LYS A 323 29.32 -10.31 -15.18
N GLU A 324 29.27 -8.97 -15.20
CA GLU A 324 28.05 -8.18 -14.91
C GLU A 324 26.83 -8.54 -15.77
N TRP A 325 27.01 -8.92 -17.04
CA TRP A 325 25.89 -9.34 -17.89
C TRP A 325 25.13 -10.53 -17.30
N LYS A 326 25.77 -11.32 -16.42
CA LYS A 326 25.14 -12.47 -15.80
C LYS A 326 24.05 -12.08 -14.80
N TYR A 327 24.20 -10.92 -14.16
CA TYR A 327 23.26 -10.35 -13.17
C TYR A 327 22.24 -9.41 -13.84
N ASN A 328 22.55 -8.93 -15.04
CA ASN A 328 21.71 -8.04 -15.84
C ASN A 328 20.89 -8.79 -16.92
N LEU A 329 20.41 -10.00 -16.63
CA LEU A 329 19.45 -10.68 -17.50
C LEU A 329 18.00 -10.37 -17.12
N GLY A 330 17.80 -9.50 -16.11
CA GLY A 330 16.52 -8.98 -15.62
C GLY A 330 15.90 -9.79 -14.47
N GLN A 331 16.70 -10.67 -13.85
CA GLN A 331 16.46 -11.19 -12.50
C GLN A 331 16.88 -10.18 -11.43
N TYR A 332 17.83 -9.31 -11.72
CA TYR A 332 18.08 -8.11 -10.92
C TYR A 332 17.89 -6.86 -11.77
N ASN A 333 17.38 -5.80 -11.16
CA ASN A 333 17.27 -4.48 -11.77
C ASN A 333 17.85 -3.43 -10.83
N ILE A 334 18.76 -2.58 -11.32
CA ILE A 334 19.15 -1.36 -10.60
C ILE A 334 17.97 -0.37 -10.66
N LYS A 335 17.40 -0.07 -9.49
CA LYS A 335 16.24 0.81 -9.33
C LYS A 335 16.59 2.24 -8.98
N GLU A 336 17.67 2.40 -8.23
CA GLU A 336 18.31 3.67 -7.96
C GLU A 336 19.82 3.50 -8.09
N VAL A 337 20.46 4.54 -8.59
CA VAL A 337 21.90 4.60 -8.88
C VAL A 337 22.62 5.27 -7.71
N PRO A 338 23.94 5.04 -7.54
CA PRO A 338 24.68 5.68 -6.46
C PRO A 338 24.81 7.18 -6.69
N SER A 339 24.98 7.96 -5.62
CA SER A 339 25.26 9.41 -5.68
C SER A 339 26.61 9.72 -6.33
N ILE A 340 27.58 8.81 -6.20
CA ILE A 340 28.93 8.93 -6.72
C ILE A 340 29.25 7.69 -7.55
N GLY A 341 29.78 7.89 -8.77
CA GLY A 341 30.12 6.82 -9.69
C GLY A 341 28.96 6.39 -10.60
N GLU A 342 29.18 5.32 -11.36
CA GLU A 342 28.23 4.77 -12.33
C GLU A 342 27.48 3.56 -11.76
N PRO A 343 26.22 3.32 -12.17
CA PRO A 343 25.50 2.11 -11.79
C PRO A 343 26.22 0.87 -12.29
N SER A 344 26.47 -0.09 -11.39
CA SER A 344 27.19 -1.32 -11.71
C SER A 344 26.62 -2.50 -10.93
N TYR A 345 26.73 -3.70 -11.50
CA TYR A 345 26.44 -4.95 -10.79
C TYR A 345 27.65 -5.49 -10.02
N LYS A 346 28.83 -4.87 -10.09
CA LYS A 346 30.03 -5.32 -9.36
C LYS A 346 29.82 -5.42 -7.84
N PRO A 347 29.17 -4.46 -7.15
CA PRO A 347 28.86 -4.61 -5.73
C PRO A 347 27.99 -5.83 -5.44
N LEU A 348 26.98 -6.10 -6.28
CA LEU A 348 26.14 -7.30 -6.16
C LEU A 348 26.93 -8.60 -6.43
N ILE A 349 27.85 -8.59 -7.39
CA ILE A 349 28.76 -9.70 -7.65
C ILE A 349 29.61 -9.98 -6.41
N ALA A 350 30.19 -8.94 -5.81
CA ALA A 350 31.00 -9.06 -4.61
C ALA A 350 30.20 -9.65 -3.44
N LEU A 351 28.95 -9.19 -3.22
CA LEU A 351 28.06 -9.74 -2.21
C LEU A 351 27.76 -11.23 -2.45
N THR A 352 27.36 -11.61 -3.65
CA THR A 352 27.04 -13.02 -3.96
C THR A 352 28.26 -13.93 -3.86
N LYS A 353 29.44 -13.43 -4.28
CA LYS A 353 30.72 -14.12 -4.10
C LYS A 353 31.02 -14.33 -2.62
N PHE A 354 30.90 -13.26 -1.82
CA PHE A 354 31.07 -13.32 -0.39
C PHE A 354 30.15 -14.39 0.22
N ILE A 355 28.84 -14.37 -0.08
CA ILE A 355 27.89 -15.39 0.40
C ILE A 355 28.37 -16.81 0.06
N SER A 356 28.86 -17.03 -1.16
CA SER A 356 29.33 -18.36 -1.60
C SER A 356 30.60 -18.84 -0.87
N GLU A 357 31.44 -17.92 -0.43
CA GLU A 357 32.74 -18.17 0.22
C GLU A 357 32.69 -17.94 1.75
N ALA A 358 31.57 -17.43 2.27
CA ALA A 358 31.46 -16.91 3.63
C ALA A 358 31.81 -17.97 4.69
N PRO A 359 32.43 -17.54 5.81
CA PRO A 359 32.76 -18.43 6.91
C PRO A 359 31.49 -19.04 7.52
N ALA A 360 31.62 -20.32 7.88
CA ALA A 360 30.57 -21.17 8.42
C ALA A 360 30.88 -21.63 9.86
N THR A 361 31.83 -20.99 10.54
CA THR A 361 32.28 -21.39 11.87
C THR A 361 31.46 -20.71 12.97
N ASN A 362 31.34 -21.37 14.13
CA ASN A 362 30.62 -20.86 15.30
C ASN A 362 31.41 -19.81 16.12
N SER A 363 32.07 -18.86 15.45
CA SER A 363 32.83 -17.80 16.09
C SER A 363 32.14 -16.44 15.94
N SER A 364 32.30 -15.57 16.94
CA SER A 364 31.95 -14.14 16.83
C SER A 364 32.57 -13.52 15.57
N ASP A 365 33.80 -13.94 15.22
CA ASP A 365 34.52 -13.49 14.04
C ASP A 365 33.75 -13.78 12.74
N SER A 366 32.99 -14.89 12.67
CA SER A 366 32.14 -15.20 11.52
C SER A 366 30.98 -14.21 11.43
N VAL A 367 30.33 -13.90 12.56
CA VAL A 367 29.23 -12.92 12.59
C VAL A 367 29.71 -11.53 12.19
N ASP A 368 30.86 -11.10 12.70
CA ASP A 368 31.45 -9.82 12.39
C ASP A 368 31.85 -9.73 10.91
N GLU A 369 32.39 -10.81 10.34
CA GLU A 369 32.74 -10.86 8.92
C GLU A 369 31.50 -10.73 8.02
N TRP A 370 30.43 -11.47 8.31
CA TRP A 370 29.16 -11.30 7.59
C TRP A 370 28.64 -9.86 7.65
N ASN A 371 28.68 -9.24 8.83
CA ASN A 371 28.18 -7.88 9.02
C ASN A 371 28.99 -6.79 8.31
N LYS A 372 30.20 -7.08 7.80
CA LYS A 372 30.94 -6.15 6.92
C LYS A 372 30.32 -6.04 5.53
N HIS A 373 29.70 -7.13 5.03
CA HIS A 373 29.19 -7.24 3.66
C HIS A 373 27.66 -7.20 3.61
N PHE A 374 26.99 -7.64 4.66
CA PHE A 374 25.52 -7.71 4.70
C PHE A 374 25.04 -7.47 6.13
N ASP A 375 24.16 -6.49 6.34
CA ASP A 375 23.50 -6.29 7.63
C ASP A 375 22.63 -7.52 7.98
N MET A 376 23.17 -8.38 8.85
CA MET A 376 22.56 -9.68 9.11
C MET A 376 21.28 -9.58 9.92
N GLU A 377 21.07 -8.50 10.68
CA GLU A 377 19.79 -8.29 11.35
C GLU A 377 18.67 -7.95 10.35
N SER A 378 18.93 -7.13 9.32
CA SER A 378 17.98 -6.86 8.24
C SER A 378 17.61 -8.14 7.49
N VAL A 379 18.61 -9.00 7.23
CA VAL A 379 18.42 -10.31 6.59
C VAL A 379 17.59 -11.23 7.47
N LEU A 380 18.04 -11.48 8.70
CA LEU A 380 17.41 -12.44 9.62
C LEU A 380 15.99 -12.03 9.97
N ARG A 381 15.73 -10.75 10.25
CA ARG A 381 14.38 -10.25 10.49
C ARG A 381 13.51 -10.36 9.24
N GLY A 382 14.03 -9.98 8.06
CA GLY A 382 13.31 -10.09 6.80
C GLY A 382 12.89 -11.52 6.47
N VAL A 383 13.83 -12.47 6.46
CA VAL A 383 13.51 -13.88 6.15
C VAL A 383 12.66 -14.54 7.25
N ALA A 384 12.78 -14.10 8.51
CA ALA A 384 11.88 -14.54 9.58
C ALA A 384 10.45 -14.03 9.36
N LEU A 385 10.30 -12.80 8.86
CA LEU A 385 8.99 -12.24 8.51
C LEU A 385 8.36 -12.95 7.30
N GLU A 386 9.14 -13.31 6.27
CA GLU A 386 8.63 -14.16 5.18
C GLU A 386 8.05 -15.46 5.71
N MET A 387 8.75 -16.11 6.66
CA MET A 387 8.27 -17.31 7.33
C MET A 387 7.02 -17.01 8.17
N VAL A 388 7.08 -16.07 9.10
CA VAL A 388 6.00 -15.77 10.06
C VAL A 388 4.72 -15.31 9.36
N LEU A 389 4.82 -14.51 8.31
CA LEU A 389 3.69 -13.99 7.54
C LEU A 389 3.30 -14.89 6.35
N GLY A 390 4.08 -15.94 6.10
CA GLY A 390 3.84 -16.91 5.04
C GLY A 390 3.88 -16.28 3.64
N PHE A 391 5.01 -15.70 3.25
CA PHE A 391 5.17 -15.08 1.92
C PHE A 391 5.18 -16.15 0.84
N GLY A 392 4.21 -16.10 -0.06
CA GLY A 392 4.02 -17.10 -1.13
C GLY A 392 4.93 -16.91 -2.34
N ASP A 393 5.51 -15.72 -2.50
CA ASP A 393 6.36 -15.36 -3.63
C ASP A 393 7.57 -14.47 -3.26
N GLY A 394 7.97 -14.44 -1.98
CA GLY A 394 9.19 -13.77 -1.51
C GLY A 394 10.49 -14.48 -1.91
N ILE A 395 11.62 -14.08 -1.32
CA ILE A 395 12.94 -14.63 -1.65
C ILE A 395 13.03 -16.14 -1.36
N LEU A 396 12.42 -16.59 -0.26
CA LEU A 396 12.48 -17.98 0.17
C LEU A 396 11.63 -18.86 -0.76
N ALA A 397 10.43 -18.38 -1.10
CA ALA A 397 9.47 -19.12 -1.90
C ALA A 397 9.82 -19.09 -3.39
N MET A 398 9.98 -17.90 -3.97
CA MET A 398 10.11 -17.69 -5.43
C MET A 398 11.34 -16.88 -5.84
N SER A 399 12.22 -16.49 -4.92
CA SER A 399 13.40 -15.67 -5.24
C SER A 399 12.99 -14.32 -5.87
N ASP A 400 11.92 -13.71 -5.37
CA ASP A 400 11.33 -12.45 -5.86
C ASP A 400 11.05 -11.48 -4.70
N ASN A 401 10.55 -10.28 -5.02
CA ASN A 401 9.91 -9.35 -4.08
C ASN A 401 10.80 -8.82 -2.94
N PHE A 402 12.10 -8.67 -3.19
CA PHE A 402 13.02 -8.00 -2.27
C PHE A 402 13.88 -6.95 -2.97
N TYR A 403 14.50 -6.10 -2.16
CA TYR A 403 15.53 -5.16 -2.55
C TYR A 403 16.80 -5.38 -1.74
N LEU A 404 17.94 -5.06 -2.36
CA LEU A 404 19.24 -4.95 -1.72
C LEU A 404 19.72 -3.52 -1.89
N TYR A 405 19.93 -2.83 -0.77
CA TYR A 405 20.43 -1.46 -0.77
C TYR A 405 21.88 -1.46 -0.30
N GLN A 406 22.78 -0.95 -1.13
CA GLN A 406 24.16 -0.68 -0.73
C GLN A 406 24.14 0.55 0.18
N GLU A 407 24.66 0.45 1.41
CA GLU A 407 24.48 1.49 2.45
C GLU A 407 24.92 2.89 2.03
N SER A 408 25.94 2.96 1.18
CA SER A 408 26.42 4.18 0.56
C SER A 408 26.98 3.92 -0.84
N SER A 409 27.38 4.96 -1.58
CA SER A 409 27.96 4.79 -2.92
C SER A 409 29.24 3.96 -2.95
N THR A 410 29.95 3.89 -1.81
CA THR A 410 31.24 3.21 -1.66
C THR A 410 31.24 2.05 -0.67
N SER A 411 30.12 1.82 0.05
CA SER A 411 30.02 0.74 1.04
C SER A 411 30.03 -0.64 0.38
N GLU A 412 30.71 -1.60 1.00
CA GLU A 412 30.59 -3.02 0.65
C GLU A 412 29.40 -3.68 1.36
N ARG A 413 28.78 -2.98 2.32
CA ARG A 413 27.70 -3.47 3.16
C ARG A 413 26.34 -3.24 2.50
N PHE A 414 25.53 -4.29 2.48
CA PHE A 414 24.15 -4.26 2.00
C PHE A 414 23.12 -4.31 3.12
N ILE A 415 21.93 -3.77 2.86
CA ILE A 415 20.72 -3.87 3.68
C ILE A 415 19.66 -4.63 2.88
N PHE A 416 19.00 -5.61 3.52
CA PHE A 416 17.89 -6.36 2.95
C PHE A 416 16.56 -5.67 3.22
N ILE A 417 15.71 -5.57 2.20
CA ILE A 417 14.43 -4.86 2.27
C ILE A 417 13.36 -5.72 1.60
N LEU A 418 12.27 -6.03 2.31
CA LEU A 418 11.12 -6.75 1.76
C LEU A 418 10.20 -5.79 0.98
N SER A 419 9.53 -6.31 -0.04
CA SER A 419 8.59 -5.54 -0.87
C SER A 419 7.46 -6.42 -1.39
N ASP A 420 6.44 -5.82 -2.00
CA ASP A 420 5.34 -6.51 -2.72
C ASP A 420 4.70 -7.67 -1.92
N ILE A 421 4.07 -7.33 -0.79
CA ILE A 421 3.65 -8.29 0.25
C ILE A 421 2.20 -8.77 0.06
N ASP A 422 1.63 -8.63 -1.13
CA ASP A 422 0.21 -8.95 -1.39
C ASP A 422 -0.07 -10.47 -1.42
N ILE A 423 0.91 -11.28 -1.80
CA ILE A 423 0.83 -12.75 -1.75
C ILE A 423 1.43 -13.26 -0.42
N SER A 424 0.74 -12.91 0.66
CA SER A 424 1.09 -13.31 2.02
C SER A 424 -0.16 -13.60 2.84
N MET A 425 0.00 -14.02 4.10
CA MET A 425 -1.08 -14.15 5.09
C MET A 425 -2.29 -14.92 4.57
N GLY A 426 -1.99 -16.12 4.08
CA GLY A 426 -2.96 -17.05 3.55
C GLY A 426 -3.37 -16.79 2.11
N SER A 427 -2.90 -15.74 1.43
CA SER A 427 -3.05 -15.58 -0.03
C SER A 427 -1.87 -16.19 -0.76
N SER A 428 -2.14 -17.16 -1.63
CA SER A 428 -1.15 -17.77 -2.53
C SER A 428 -1.64 -17.77 -3.97
N ASN A 429 -0.69 -17.73 -4.89
CA ASN A 429 -0.88 -18.00 -6.31
C ASN A 429 -0.15 -19.28 -6.76
N LEU A 430 0.82 -19.78 -5.97
CA LEU A 430 1.77 -20.82 -6.39
C LEU A 430 1.95 -21.96 -5.37
N ILE A 431 2.03 -21.67 -4.07
CA ILE A 431 2.39 -22.67 -3.05
C ILE A 431 1.18 -23.13 -2.23
N LYS A 432 1.28 -24.28 -1.57
CA LYS A 432 0.18 -24.78 -0.72
C LYS A 432 0.03 -23.93 0.54
N GLN A 433 -1.20 -23.81 1.03
CA GLN A 433 -1.47 -23.18 2.33
C GLN A 433 -0.74 -23.90 3.47
N SER A 434 -0.62 -25.22 3.42
CA SER A 434 0.12 -25.98 4.44
C SER A 434 1.60 -25.58 4.53
N LEU A 435 2.20 -25.07 3.44
CA LEU A 435 3.54 -24.51 3.46
C LEU A 435 3.50 -23.09 4.03
N MET A 436 2.55 -22.24 3.65
CA MET A 436 2.42 -20.88 4.20
C MET A 436 2.14 -20.88 5.70
N THR A 437 1.34 -21.83 6.19
CA THR A 437 0.91 -21.93 7.59
C THR A 437 1.83 -22.79 8.46
N THR A 438 2.84 -23.47 7.90
CA THR A 438 3.75 -24.32 8.69
C THR A 438 4.45 -23.52 9.80
N GLY A 439 4.69 -24.15 10.95
CA GLY A 439 5.55 -23.61 12.01
C GLY A 439 7.02 -23.98 11.84
N ASP A 440 7.29 -24.98 10.99
CA ASP A 440 8.62 -25.51 10.72
C ASP A 440 9.24 -24.80 9.52
N TRP A 441 10.26 -23.98 9.77
CA TRP A 441 10.94 -23.26 8.71
C TRP A 441 11.71 -24.17 7.76
N HIS A 442 12.10 -25.39 8.16
CA HIS A 442 12.72 -26.36 7.25
C HIS A 442 11.74 -26.85 6.17
N THR A 443 10.44 -26.82 6.50
CA THR A 443 9.35 -27.20 5.59
C THR A 443 8.81 -26.02 4.80
N PHE A 444 9.06 -24.78 5.22
CA PHE A 444 8.55 -23.59 4.54
C PHE A 444 9.11 -23.46 3.12
N ALA A 445 8.18 -23.44 2.15
CA ALA A 445 8.38 -23.19 0.72
C ALA A 445 9.73 -23.62 0.11
N GLY A 446 9.71 -24.75 -0.61
CA GLY A 446 10.86 -25.25 -1.39
C GLY A 446 11.89 -25.96 -0.53
N ASP A 447 13.07 -26.18 -1.09
CA ASP A 447 14.24 -26.58 -0.32
C ASP A 447 14.93 -25.32 0.21
N ILE A 448 14.31 -24.61 1.15
CA ILE A 448 14.85 -23.34 1.68
C ILE A 448 16.32 -23.47 2.12
N THR A 449 16.70 -24.61 2.70
CA THR A 449 18.08 -24.94 3.10
C THR A 449 19.06 -25.10 1.93
N LYS A 450 18.56 -25.19 0.69
CA LYS A 450 19.37 -25.25 -0.53
C LYS A 450 19.53 -23.89 -1.21
N ARG A 451 18.79 -22.85 -0.78
CA ARG A 451 18.95 -21.49 -1.32
C ARG A 451 20.34 -20.94 -0.98
N PRO A 452 21.05 -20.26 -1.89
CA PRO A 452 22.42 -19.79 -1.66
C PRO A 452 22.63 -19.07 -0.32
N LEU A 453 21.79 -18.07 -0.03
CA LEU A 453 21.84 -17.32 1.23
C LEU A 453 21.56 -18.21 2.44
N MET A 454 20.44 -18.93 2.44
CA MET A 454 20.02 -19.73 3.60
C MET A 454 20.95 -20.91 3.86
N ASN A 455 21.41 -21.59 2.80
CA ASN A 455 22.38 -22.69 2.90
C ASN A 455 23.61 -22.28 3.68
N LYS A 456 24.12 -21.07 3.43
CA LYS A 456 25.31 -20.53 4.09
C LYS A 456 25.00 -19.95 5.46
N LEU A 457 24.00 -19.09 5.56
CA LEU A 457 23.58 -18.45 6.82
C LEU A 457 23.28 -19.50 7.91
N LEU A 458 22.57 -20.57 7.57
CA LEU A 458 22.16 -21.61 8.52
C LEU A 458 23.33 -22.49 9.01
N THR A 459 24.51 -22.41 8.40
CA THR A 459 25.70 -23.11 8.91
C THR A 459 26.38 -22.37 10.05
N VAL A 460 26.05 -21.10 10.28
CA VAL A 460 26.53 -20.31 11.42
C VAL A 460 25.54 -20.49 12.58
N PRO A 461 25.90 -21.20 13.67
CA PRO A 461 24.93 -21.54 14.71
C PRO A 461 24.31 -20.34 15.42
N LEU A 462 25.05 -19.23 15.56
CA LEU A 462 24.52 -17.97 16.10
C LEU A 462 23.41 -17.38 15.22
N PHE A 463 23.53 -17.46 13.90
CA PHE A 463 22.47 -17.00 12.99
C PHE A 463 21.26 -17.93 13.01
N GLN A 464 21.47 -19.25 13.06
CA GLN A 464 20.38 -20.19 13.21
C GLN A 464 19.61 -19.95 14.52
N GLN A 465 20.32 -19.81 15.64
CA GLN A 465 19.72 -19.50 16.93
C GLN A 465 18.93 -18.19 16.87
N ARG A 466 19.54 -17.13 16.32
CA ARG A 466 18.88 -15.83 16.18
C ARG A 466 17.63 -15.93 15.29
N PHE A 467 17.68 -16.70 14.21
CA PHE A 467 16.55 -16.94 13.31
C PHE A 467 15.39 -17.64 14.04
N ASP A 468 15.67 -18.71 14.80
CA ASP A 468 14.65 -19.39 15.60
C ASP A 468 14.04 -18.46 16.67
N ASP A 469 14.87 -17.66 17.34
CA ASP A 469 14.39 -16.71 18.35
C ASP A 469 13.53 -15.60 17.74
N LEU A 470 13.88 -15.12 16.54
CA LEU A 470 13.06 -14.19 15.77
C LEU A 470 11.71 -14.79 15.38
N ILE A 471 11.66 -16.03 14.87
CA ILE A 471 10.39 -16.68 14.51
C ILE A 471 9.51 -16.87 15.75
N LYS A 472 10.07 -17.31 16.88
CA LYS A 472 9.32 -17.43 18.16
C LYS A 472 8.78 -16.08 18.62
N ASN A 473 9.63 -15.05 18.64
CA ASN A 473 9.27 -13.73 19.16
C ASN A 473 8.22 -13.04 18.26
N LEU A 474 8.51 -12.93 16.96
CA LEU A 474 7.62 -12.33 15.97
C LEU A 474 6.32 -13.13 15.86
N GLY A 475 6.39 -14.47 15.83
CA GLY A 475 5.22 -15.34 15.79
C GLY A 475 4.32 -15.18 17.01
N ASN A 476 4.89 -15.07 18.22
CA ASN A 476 4.10 -14.85 19.43
C ASN A 476 3.49 -13.44 19.49
N ARG A 477 4.21 -12.42 19.03
CA ARG A 477 3.84 -11.01 19.19
C ARG A 477 2.95 -10.50 18.05
N LEU A 478 3.37 -10.67 16.79
CA LEU A 478 2.63 -10.19 15.61
C LEU A 478 1.36 -11.00 15.34
N LEU A 479 1.38 -12.30 15.62
CA LEU A 479 0.22 -13.17 15.40
C LEU A 479 -0.66 -13.30 16.66
N ASN A 480 -0.53 -12.42 17.66
CA ASN A 480 -1.37 -12.46 18.86
C ASN A 480 -2.83 -12.10 18.52
N PRO A 481 -3.79 -13.05 18.61
CA PRO A 481 -5.17 -12.82 18.21
C PRO A 481 -5.85 -11.69 18.98
N GLN A 482 -5.46 -11.42 20.24
CA GLN A 482 -6.03 -10.33 21.02
C GLN A 482 -5.69 -8.95 20.45
N ILE A 483 -4.53 -8.83 19.79
CA ILE A 483 -4.08 -7.58 19.19
C ILE A 483 -4.48 -7.58 17.71
N ILE A 484 -4.07 -8.61 16.97
CA ILE A 484 -4.18 -8.59 15.51
C ILE A 484 -5.63 -8.62 15.02
N ASN A 485 -6.53 -9.33 15.71
CA ASN A 485 -7.94 -9.30 15.32
C ASN A 485 -8.55 -7.92 15.52
N ARG A 486 -8.13 -7.16 16.55
CA ARG A 486 -8.59 -5.79 16.76
C ARG A 486 -8.07 -4.85 15.67
N VAL A 487 -6.80 -4.96 15.29
CA VAL A 487 -6.25 -4.20 14.16
C VAL A 487 -7.02 -4.49 12.87
N ILE A 488 -7.33 -5.77 12.61
CA ILE A 488 -8.13 -6.20 11.46
C ILE A 488 -9.54 -5.63 11.54
N ASP A 489 -10.22 -5.77 12.68
CA ASP A 489 -11.61 -5.33 12.87
C ASP A 489 -11.75 -3.81 12.76
N ASP A 490 -10.82 -3.05 13.32
CA ASP A 490 -10.79 -1.59 13.19
C ASP A 490 -10.55 -1.17 11.72
N THR A 491 -9.65 -1.89 11.02
CA THR A 491 -9.39 -1.64 9.58
C THR A 491 -10.60 -1.99 8.73
N VAL A 492 -11.28 -3.12 9.02
CA VAL A 492 -12.54 -3.52 8.37
C VAL A 492 -13.61 -2.45 8.58
N ALA A 493 -13.79 -1.98 9.82
CA ALA A 493 -14.73 -0.90 10.12
C ALA A 493 -14.41 0.37 9.32
N MET A 494 -13.12 0.71 9.17
CA MET A 494 -12.67 1.86 8.38
C MET A 494 -12.99 1.75 6.88
N ILE A 495 -12.81 0.57 6.27
CA ILE A 495 -12.88 0.42 4.81
C ILE A 495 -14.18 -0.20 4.29
N THR A 496 -15.11 -0.65 5.15
CA THR A 496 -16.31 -1.38 4.72
C THR A 496 -17.15 -0.63 3.68
N GLU A 497 -17.46 0.65 3.93
CA GLU A 497 -18.23 1.48 2.99
C GLU A 497 -17.47 1.67 1.65
N ASP A 498 -16.15 1.81 1.72
CA ASP A 498 -15.30 2.02 0.54
C ASP A 498 -15.05 0.74 -0.26
N VAL A 499 -15.03 -0.44 0.37
CA VAL A 499 -14.99 -1.73 -0.33
C VAL A 499 -16.29 -1.97 -1.09
N ALA A 500 -17.44 -1.66 -0.48
CA ALA A 500 -18.73 -1.76 -1.17
C ALA A 500 -18.79 -0.81 -2.37
N TRP A 501 -18.33 0.45 -2.20
CA TRP A 501 -18.22 1.41 -3.28
C TRP A 501 -17.25 0.96 -4.37
N ASP A 502 -16.06 0.47 -4.02
CA ASP A 502 -15.06 -0.04 -4.96
C ASP A 502 -15.61 -1.14 -5.87
N LYS A 503 -16.42 -2.05 -5.33
CA LYS A 503 -17.07 -3.12 -6.09
C LYS A 503 -18.12 -2.60 -7.07
N SER A 504 -18.68 -1.41 -6.84
CA SER A 504 -19.63 -0.77 -7.76
C SER A 504 -18.96 0.04 -8.89
N CYS A 505 -17.68 0.43 -8.72
CA CYS A 505 -16.96 1.23 -9.71
C CYS A 505 -16.69 0.47 -11.01
N LYS A 506 -16.81 1.18 -12.15
CA LYS A 506 -16.48 0.64 -13.47
C LYS A 506 -14.98 0.30 -13.54
N ARG A 507 -14.65 -0.82 -14.18
CA ARG A 507 -13.26 -1.24 -14.42
C ARG A 507 -12.77 -0.65 -15.73
N VAL A 508 -11.66 0.06 -15.69
CA VAL A 508 -11.12 0.84 -16.82
C VAL A 508 -10.21 0.03 -17.74
N SER A 509 -9.64 -1.09 -17.28
CA SER A 509 -8.85 -1.96 -18.15
C SER A 509 -9.74 -2.98 -18.85
N LYS A 510 -9.52 -3.14 -20.17
CA LYS A 510 -10.10 -4.23 -20.98
C LYS A 510 -9.35 -5.56 -20.82
N ALA A 511 -8.34 -5.62 -19.94
CA ALA A 511 -7.58 -6.84 -19.70
C ALA A 511 -8.49 -7.99 -19.24
N ALA A 512 -8.32 -9.16 -19.87
CA ALA A 512 -8.96 -10.38 -19.42
C ALA A 512 -8.11 -10.98 -18.29
N ILE A 513 -8.69 -11.02 -17.08
CA ILE A 513 -8.26 -11.74 -15.85
C ILE A 513 -6.84 -12.35 -15.91
N ILE A 514 -5.97 -11.87 -15.01
CA ILE A 514 -4.60 -12.37 -14.72
C ILE A 514 -4.36 -13.80 -15.24
N SER A 515 -3.74 -13.89 -16.42
CA SER A 515 -3.47 -15.13 -17.15
C SER A 515 -2.22 -15.87 -16.64
N ASN A 516 -1.51 -15.30 -15.65
CA ASN A 516 -0.25 -15.77 -15.07
C ASN A 516 -0.13 -17.25 -14.79
N ALA A 517 -1.23 -17.85 -14.40
CA ALA A 517 -1.19 -19.24 -14.04
C ALA A 517 -0.87 -20.11 -15.28
N ASN A 518 -1.05 -19.63 -16.52
CA ASN A 518 -0.55 -20.29 -17.72
C ASN A 518 0.98 -20.32 -17.78
N PHE A 519 1.70 -19.27 -17.40
CA PHE A 519 3.17 -19.31 -17.41
C PHE A 519 3.74 -20.26 -16.35
N ALA A 520 3.20 -20.26 -15.13
CA ALA A 520 3.67 -21.14 -14.06
C ALA A 520 3.33 -22.62 -14.33
N VAL A 521 2.10 -22.95 -14.77
CA VAL A 521 1.73 -24.33 -15.12
C VAL A 521 2.51 -24.82 -16.34
N LEU A 522 2.67 -23.98 -17.36
CA LEU A 522 3.43 -24.32 -18.56
C LEU A 522 4.93 -24.44 -18.24
N ALA A 523 5.50 -23.53 -17.46
CA ALA A 523 6.90 -23.59 -17.03
C ALA A 523 7.18 -24.81 -16.15
N LYS A 524 6.27 -25.22 -15.27
CA LYS A 524 6.41 -26.46 -14.51
C LYS A 524 6.30 -27.70 -15.39
N ALA A 525 5.32 -27.75 -16.31
CA ALA A 525 5.12 -28.87 -17.24
C ALA A 525 6.34 -29.12 -18.14
N PHE A 526 7.07 -28.07 -18.51
CA PHE A 526 8.32 -28.16 -19.26
C PHE A 526 9.58 -28.34 -18.38
N GLY A 527 9.44 -28.56 -17.07
CA GLY A 527 10.57 -28.77 -16.16
C GLY A 527 11.42 -27.53 -15.89
N LEU A 528 10.84 -26.34 -16.10
CA LEU A 528 11.54 -25.04 -16.08
C LEU A 528 11.39 -24.30 -14.74
N MET A 529 10.87 -24.96 -13.70
CA MET A 529 10.79 -24.47 -12.31
C MET A 529 11.16 -25.59 -11.31
N LYS A 530 12.21 -26.36 -11.62
CA LYS A 530 12.76 -27.36 -10.70
C LYS A 530 13.31 -26.65 -9.46
N GLY A 531 13.04 -27.18 -8.26
CA GLY A 531 13.49 -26.62 -6.98
C GLY A 531 12.49 -25.68 -6.27
N TYR A 532 11.35 -25.38 -6.89
CA TYR A 532 10.29 -24.54 -6.30
C TYR A 532 9.08 -25.38 -5.88
N ALA A 533 8.47 -25.08 -4.73
CA ALA A 533 7.35 -25.84 -4.16
C ALA A 533 5.97 -25.51 -4.79
N ILE A 534 5.92 -25.47 -6.12
CA ILE A 534 4.74 -25.03 -6.87
C ILE A 534 3.68 -26.13 -6.89
N ASP A 535 2.47 -25.79 -6.43
CA ASP A 535 1.33 -26.69 -6.35
C ASP A 535 0.29 -26.40 -7.44
N ASP A 536 0.04 -27.39 -8.30
CA ASP A 536 -0.87 -27.21 -9.43
C ASP A 536 -2.32 -26.99 -9.00
N SER A 537 -2.70 -27.52 -7.84
CA SER A 537 -4.05 -27.36 -7.32
C SER A 537 -4.28 -25.93 -6.81
N THR A 538 -3.32 -25.34 -6.10
CA THR A 538 -3.31 -23.92 -5.73
C THR A 538 -3.36 -23.05 -6.98
N VAL A 539 -2.51 -23.31 -7.98
CA VAL A 539 -2.43 -22.48 -9.18
C VAL A 539 -3.76 -22.48 -9.96
N ARG A 540 -4.41 -23.64 -10.11
CA ARG A 540 -5.74 -23.74 -10.73
C ARG A 540 -6.82 -23.05 -9.89
N ASP A 541 -6.76 -23.19 -8.57
CA ASP A 541 -7.71 -22.54 -7.66
C ASP A 541 -7.57 -21.01 -7.67
N PHE A 542 -6.36 -20.47 -7.74
CA PHE A 542 -6.11 -19.03 -7.87
C PHE A 542 -6.75 -18.46 -9.14
N ARG A 543 -6.66 -19.16 -10.27
CA ARG A 543 -7.35 -18.76 -11.52
C ARG A 543 -8.87 -18.70 -11.37
N LYS A 544 -9.44 -19.62 -10.59
CA LYS A 544 -10.87 -19.65 -10.31
C LYS A 544 -11.23 -18.48 -9.40
N ARG A 545 -10.45 -18.29 -8.33
CA ARG A 545 -10.62 -17.21 -7.36
C ARG A 545 -10.53 -15.82 -7.98
N SER A 546 -9.59 -15.59 -8.90
CA SER A 546 -9.39 -14.27 -9.52
C SER A 546 -10.60 -13.80 -10.35
N LYS A 547 -11.59 -14.67 -10.57
CA LYS A 547 -12.87 -14.38 -11.23
C LYS A 547 -14.06 -14.37 -10.28
N ALA A 548 -13.84 -14.71 -9.01
CA ALA A 548 -14.89 -14.87 -8.03
C ALA A 548 -15.02 -13.62 -7.16
N ASP A 549 -16.26 -13.26 -6.84
CA ASP A 549 -16.53 -12.26 -5.80
C ASP A 549 -16.62 -12.96 -4.44
N ILE A 550 -15.49 -13.05 -3.74
CA ILE A 550 -15.49 -13.53 -2.35
C ILE A 550 -16.10 -12.43 -1.47
N PRO A 551 -17.15 -12.72 -0.68
CA PRO A 551 -17.71 -11.74 0.25
C PRO A 551 -16.63 -11.20 1.19
N PHE A 552 -16.62 -9.88 1.39
CA PHE A 552 -15.57 -9.19 2.14
C PHE A 552 -15.38 -9.80 3.54
N GLN A 553 -16.45 -9.94 4.31
CA GLN A 553 -16.39 -10.55 5.65
C GLN A 553 -15.87 -11.99 5.63
N LYS A 554 -16.21 -12.77 4.59
CA LYS A 554 -15.72 -14.15 4.44
C LYS A 554 -14.21 -14.20 4.14
N ALA A 555 -13.68 -13.20 3.44
CA ALA A 555 -12.24 -13.06 3.23
C ALA A 555 -11.48 -12.65 4.51
N ILE A 556 -12.16 -12.01 5.46
CA ILE A 556 -11.62 -11.64 6.77
C ILE A 556 -11.64 -12.82 7.74
N ASP A 557 -12.81 -13.39 8.00
CA ASP A 557 -12.97 -14.39 9.05
C ASP A 557 -12.59 -15.80 8.58
N GLY A 558 -12.84 -16.11 7.30
CA GLY A 558 -12.74 -17.46 6.76
C GLY A 558 -13.87 -18.40 7.24
N PRO A 559 -13.85 -19.67 6.80
CA PRO A 559 -13.06 -20.17 5.69
C PRO A 559 -13.59 -19.65 4.35
N THR A 560 -12.70 -19.36 3.40
CA THR A 560 -13.12 -18.80 2.09
C THR A 560 -13.72 -19.86 1.16
N GLY A 561 -13.33 -21.12 1.34
CA GLY A 561 -13.63 -22.23 0.43
C GLY A 561 -12.67 -22.36 -0.76
N TYR A 562 -11.58 -21.59 -0.79
CA TYR A 562 -10.56 -21.62 -1.83
C TYR A 562 -9.24 -22.17 -1.29
N LYS A 563 -8.56 -23.01 -2.07
CA LYS A 563 -7.23 -23.54 -1.70
C LYS A 563 -6.15 -22.48 -1.75
N SER A 564 -6.37 -21.44 -2.54
CA SER A 564 -5.40 -20.40 -2.80
C SER A 564 -5.54 -19.20 -1.86
N VAL A 565 -6.64 -19.06 -1.10
CA VAL A 565 -6.79 -18.01 -0.07
C VAL A 565 -7.45 -18.53 1.19
N LEU A 566 -6.83 -18.33 2.36
CA LEU A 566 -7.52 -18.48 3.65
C LEU A 566 -8.20 -17.18 4.07
N GLY A 567 -9.13 -17.25 5.02
CA GLY A 567 -9.56 -16.05 5.76
C GLY A 567 -8.34 -15.42 6.43
N LEU A 568 -8.30 -14.10 6.55
CA LEU A 568 -7.16 -13.43 7.18
C LEU A 568 -6.99 -13.88 8.64
N LYS A 569 -8.07 -13.92 9.43
CA LYS A 569 -8.06 -14.40 10.82
C LYS A 569 -7.85 -15.92 10.92
N GLU A 570 -8.36 -16.67 9.95
CA GLU A 570 -8.09 -18.12 9.81
C GLU A 570 -6.58 -18.36 9.66
N PHE A 571 -5.91 -17.65 8.76
CA PHE A 571 -4.46 -17.75 8.58
C PHE A 571 -3.70 -17.44 9.89
N PHE A 572 -4.02 -16.33 10.57
CA PHE A 572 -3.32 -15.97 11.81
C PHE A 572 -3.49 -17.02 12.90
N THR A 573 -4.70 -17.57 13.02
CA THR A 573 -5.00 -18.62 13.98
C THR A 573 -4.19 -19.89 13.68
N GLU A 574 -4.19 -20.35 12.44
CA GLU A 574 -3.46 -21.55 12.02
C GLU A 574 -1.94 -21.36 12.14
N LYS A 575 -1.41 -20.25 11.62
CA LYS A 575 0.02 -19.97 11.62
C LYS A 575 0.57 -19.87 13.04
N ARG A 576 -0.12 -19.15 13.93
CA ARG A 576 0.27 -19.06 15.34
C ARG A 576 0.29 -20.43 15.99
N LYS A 577 -0.79 -21.21 15.82
CA LYS A 577 -0.90 -22.56 16.38
C LYS A 577 0.26 -23.44 15.93
N ASN A 578 0.62 -23.39 14.65
CA ASN A 578 1.68 -24.21 14.09
C ASN A 578 3.06 -23.79 14.59
N ILE A 579 3.35 -22.48 14.69
CA ILE A 579 4.61 -21.96 15.29
C ILE A 579 4.72 -22.39 16.76
N VAL A 580 3.67 -22.18 17.55
CA VAL A 580 3.58 -22.57 18.96
C VAL A 580 3.84 -24.07 19.13
N THR A 581 3.20 -24.89 18.29
CA THR A 581 3.36 -26.35 18.34
C THR A 581 4.79 -26.79 17.99
N PHE A 582 5.37 -26.21 16.94
CA PHE A 582 6.72 -26.56 16.48
C PHE A 582 7.79 -26.20 17.52
N TYR A 583 7.72 -24.97 18.06
CA TYR A 583 8.69 -24.49 19.03
C TYR A 583 8.38 -24.85 20.49
N LYS A 584 7.20 -25.40 20.77
CA LYS A 584 6.73 -25.77 22.12
C LYS A 584 6.73 -24.58 23.11
N ILE A 585 6.18 -23.44 22.68
CA ILE A 585 6.16 -22.17 23.43
C ILE A 585 4.78 -21.70 23.86
#